data_AF-A0A8S9BQL9-F1
#
_entry.id   AF-A0A8S9BQL9-F1
#
_cell.length_a   1.000
_cell.length_b   1.000
_cell.length_c   1.000
_cell.angle_alpha   90.00
_cell.angle_beta   90.00
_cell.angle_gamma   90.00
#
_symmetry.space_group_name_H-M   'P 1'
#
loop_
_entity.id
_entity.type
_entity.pdbx_description
1 polymer ?
#
loop_
_entity_poly.entity_id
_entity_poly.type
_entity_poly.pdbx_seq_one_letter_code
_entity_poly.pdbx_strand_id
1 'polypeptide(L)'
;MDGIPSPVLSSSELDEAIVKITNALDLLKIRYGLVGGAAISLYARHYGFPHRATSNISLVVLPSEKVSALEISAKFSEKRFEQDFVSWLVNGVRVPKVIVKRMEGDREKRMAVSFKLLDHYLFPRRRRYYDFDLDRGGNQRVIWGLSGKRVRLLNAPWLLRQKILAWGERKDVQTRWKDVVDIKALCDIVEVQKMRVKFWDEEEVEALRRFATNVHEDPTVFRTAIDCPQALGPWWKVPLSHSSPPLNQQPTRNISSIPTSAATSSIPQYQPPRNQLEAMPPPLAPMPTTLVLGHPQQQFLSALRHPVFFTDRFMKAPPGVNTGGGITPVATGYVYNDGVQRSIDGSARL
;
A
#
# COMPACT_ATOMS: atom_id res chain seq x y z
N MET A 1 -8.57 3.74 11.84
CA MET A 1 -7.24 3.85 11.24
C MET A 1 -6.37 4.65 12.19
N ASP A 2 -5.15 4.19 12.42
CA ASP A 2 -4.20 4.75 13.39
C ASP A 2 -3.92 6.23 13.06
N GLY A 3 -4.33 7.14 13.95
CA GLY A 3 -4.14 8.58 13.76
C GLY A 3 -2.68 9.05 13.91
N ILE A 4 -1.75 8.13 14.16
CA ILE A 4 -0.34 8.47 14.36
C ILE A 4 0.45 8.06 13.11
N PRO A 5 0.90 9.03 12.29
CA PRO A 5 1.68 8.74 11.10
C PRO A 5 2.96 8.00 11.51
N SER A 6 3.21 6.85 10.86
CA SER A 6 4.47 6.13 11.03
C SER A 6 5.52 6.74 10.09
N PRO A 7 6.75 6.95 10.56
CA PRO A 7 7.80 7.51 9.71
C PRO A 7 8.08 6.57 8.53
N VAL A 8 8.44 7.16 7.40
CA VAL A 8 8.97 6.40 6.26
C VAL A 8 10.32 5.82 6.67
N LEU A 9 10.52 4.52 6.42
CA LEU A 9 11.72 3.79 6.82
C LEU A 9 12.75 3.78 5.69
N SER A 10 14.02 3.93 6.06
CA SER A 10 15.13 3.59 5.17
C SER A 10 15.19 2.06 4.95
N SER A 11 15.98 1.61 3.99
CA SER A 11 16.18 0.18 3.73
C SER A 11 16.73 -0.57 4.95
N SER A 12 17.73 0.00 5.63
CA SER A 12 18.33 -0.61 6.84
C SER A 12 17.35 -0.63 8.02
N GLU A 13 16.59 0.44 8.20
CA GLU A 13 15.55 0.53 9.24
C GLU A 13 14.43 -0.49 9.02
N LEU A 14 14.01 -0.66 7.76
CA LEU A 14 13.02 -1.67 7.38
C LEU A 14 13.54 -3.07 7.64
N ASP A 15 14.81 -3.34 7.31
CA ASP A 15 15.42 -4.65 7.50
C ASP A 15 15.58 -4.98 9.00
N GLU A 16 16.03 -4.02 9.83
CA GLU A 16 16.09 -4.17 11.29
C GLU A 16 14.70 -4.48 11.86
N ALA A 17 13.67 -3.72 11.46
CA ALA A 17 12.30 -3.91 11.90
C ALA A 17 11.78 -5.32 11.57
N ILE A 18 11.98 -5.77 10.32
CA ILE A 18 11.52 -7.08 9.85
C ILE A 18 12.25 -8.22 10.58
N VAL A 19 13.55 -8.09 10.83
CA VAL A 19 14.35 -9.08 11.57
C VAL A 19 13.84 -9.22 13.01
N LYS A 20 13.62 -8.10 13.72
CA LYS A 20 13.08 -8.12 15.09
C LYS A 20 11.69 -8.76 15.15
N ILE A 21 10.78 -8.33 14.27
CA ILE A 21 9.42 -8.92 14.19
C ILE A 21 9.50 -10.43 13.91
N THR A 22 10.34 -10.83 12.95
CA THR A 22 10.53 -12.24 12.59
C THR A 22 11.07 -13.06 13.76
N ASN A 23 12.09 -12.57 14.48
CA ASN A 23 12.65 -13.25 15.63
C ASN A 23 11.61 -13.49 16.73
N ALA A 24 10.79 -12.48 17.01
CA ALA A 24 9.70 -12.60 17.98
C ALA A 24 8.64 -13.63 17.51
N LEU A 25 8.23 -13.60 16.24
CA LEU A 25 7.27 -14.57 15.70
C LEU A 25 7.82 -16.00 15.70
N ASP A 26 9.10 -16.19 15.35
CA ASP A 26 9.77 -17.50 15.41
C ASP A 26 9.82 -18.02 16.86
N LEU A 27 10.13 -17.17 17.85
CA LEU A 27 10.14 -17.53 19.27
C LEU A 27 8.75 -17.93 19.77
N LEU A 28 7.72 -17.24 19.29
CA LEU A 28 6.31 -17.56 19.55
C LEU A 28 5.80 -18.77 18.75
N LYS A 29 6.64 -19.36 17.88
CA LYS A 29 6.30 -20.46 16.96
C LYS A 29 5.11 -20.12 16.05
N ILE A 30 4.96 -18.84 15.68
CA ILE A 30 3.87 -18.37 14.82
C ILE A 30 4.27 -18.51 13.36
N ARG A 31 3.40 -19.18 12.58
CA ARG A 31 3.53 -19.21 11.12
C ARG A 31 3.03 -17.87 10.57
N TYR A 32 3.88 -17.24 9.77
CA TYR A 32 3.57 -15.95 9.16
C TYR A 32 4.07 -15.89 7.72
N GLY A 33 3.66 -14.84 7.01
CA GLY A 33 4.29 -14.36 5.80
C GLY A 33 4.14 -12.84 5.68
N LEU A 34 5.25 -12.17 5.34
CA LEU A 34 5.30 -10.73 5.15
C LEU A 34 4.52 -10.34 3.87
N VAL A 35 3.76 -9.25 3.97
CA VAL A 35 2.90 -8.74 2.90
C VAL A 35 2.98 -7.21 2.78
N GLY A 36 2.24 -6.64 1.83
CA GLY A 36 2.08 -5.19 1.69
C GLY A 36 3.35 -4.49 1.19
N GLY A 37 3.48 -3.20 1.51
CA GLY A 37 4.57 -2.36 0.98
C GLY A 37 5.96 -2.84 1.39
N ALA A 38 6.11 -3.42 2.59
CA ALA A 38 7.39 -3.99 3.06
C ALA A 38 7.84 -5.19 2.22
N ALA A 39 6.93 -6.13 1.94
CA ALA A 39 7.24 -7.28 1.09
C ALA A 39 7.57 -6.85 -0.35
N ILE A 40 6.80 -5.91 -0.91
CA ILE A 40 7.01 -5.40 -2.27
C ILE A 40 8.36 -4.67 -2.38
N SER A 41 8.71 -3.87 -1.37
CA SER A 41 10.02 -3.21 -1.31
C SER A 41 11.18 -4.23 -1.27
N LEU A 42 11.05 -5.33 -0.53
CA LEU A 42 12.04 -6.41 -0.53
C LEU A 42 12.16 -7.08 -1.90
N TYR A 43 11.04 -7.41 -2.54
CA TYR A 43 11.05 -8.00 -3.88
C TYR A 43 11.70 -7.04 -4.90
N ALA A 44 11.27 -5.80 -4.94
CA ALA A 44 11.79 -4.83 -5.91
C ALA A 44 13.29 -4.57 -5.70
N ARG A 45 13.76 -4.46 -4.44
CA ARG A 45 15.21 -4.38 -4.13
C ARG A 45 15.99 -5.57 -4.67
N HIS A 46 15.44 -6.78 -4.54
CA HIS A 46 16.11 -7.99 -5.01
C HIS A 46 16.32 -8.05 -6.51
N TYR A 47 15.26 -7.70 -7.25
CA TYR A 47 15.22 -7.81 -8.70
C TYR A 47 15.75 -6.53 -9.37
N GLY A 48 16.25 -5.56 -8.59
CA GLY A 48 16.80 -4.31 -9.11
C GLY A 48 15.75 -3.33 -9.65
N PHE A 49 14.49 -3.48 -9.24
CA PHE A 49 13.41 -2.59 -9.67
C PHE A 49 13.28 -1.35 -8.79
N PRO A 50 12.78 -0.22 -9.35
CA PRO A 50 12.41 0.94 -8.57
C PRO A 50 11.42 0.55 -7.46
N HIS A 51 11.68 1.04 -6.26
CA HIS A 51 10.81 0.81 -5.12
C HIS A 51 10.65 2.07 -4.31
N ARG A 52 9.46 2.25 -3.75
CA ARG A 52 9.20 3.33 -2.81
C ARG A 52 9.52 2.88 -1.40
N ALA A 53 9.99 3.82 -0.59
CA ALA A 53 10.07 3.61 0.83
C ALA A 53 8.66 3.40 1.45
N THR A 54 8.62 2.65 2.55
CA THR A 54 7.36 2.30 3.23
C THR A 54 7.46 2.63 4.71
N SER A 55 6.35 3.08 5.27
CA SER A 55 6.16 3.26 6.72
C SER A 55 5.35 2.13 7.36
N ASN A 56 4.83 1.21 6.54
CA ASN A 56 3.91 0.17 6.97
C ASN A 56 4.53 -1.20 6.74
N ILE A 57 4.60 -1.97 7.83
CA ILE A 57 4.94 -3.38 7.82
C ILE A 57 3.66 -4.16 8.08
N SER A 58 3.36 -5.16 7.26
CA SER A 58 2.15 -5.97 7.41
C SER A 58 2.51 -7.43 7.23
N LEU A 59 1.99 -8.27 8.10
CA LEU A 59 2.23 -9.71 8.07
C LEU A 59 0.89 -10.40 8.15
N VAL A 60 0.70 -11.41 7.31
CA VAL A 60 -0.42 -12.34 7.49
C VAL A 60 0.09 -13.49 8.35
N VAL A 61 -0.59 -13.76 9.45
CA VAL A 61 -0.31 -14.84 10.39
C VAL A 61 -1.36 -15.93 10.25
N LEU A 62 -0.96 -17.18 10.44
CA LEU A 62 -1.90 -18.29 10.54
C LEU A 62 -2.26 -18.46 12.02
N PRO A 63 -3.47 -18.03 12.43
CA PRO A 63 -3.91 -18.26 13.79
C PRO A 63 -4.04 -19.78 14.01
N SER A 64 -3.78 -20.20 15.23
CA SER A 64 -4.16 -21.55 15.68
C SER A 64 -5.58 -21.52 16.21
N GLU A 65 -6.19 -22.68 16.44
CA GLU A 65 -7.51 -22.77 17.11
C GLU A 65 -7.56 -21.99 18.44
N LYS A 66 -6.40 -21.72 19.05
CA LYS A 66 -6.27 -21.09 20.36
C LYS A 66 -5.74 -19.66 20.35
N VAL A 67 -5.29 -19.14 19.21
CA VAL A 67 -4.59 -17.85 19.18
C VAL A 67 -4.85 -17.08 17.88
N SER A 68 -5.59 -15.98 17.99
CA SER A 68 -5.88 -14.96 16.97
C SER A 68 -4.72 -13.98 16.76
N ALA A 69 -4.76 -13.18 15.68
CA ALA A 69 -3.81 -12.09 15.47
C ALA A 69 -3.82 -11.06 16.61
N LEU A 70 -4.99 -10.82 17.23
CA LEU A 70 -5.12 -9.90 18.36
C LEU A 70 -4.40 -10.44 19.61
N GLU A 71 -4.52 -11.73 19.89
CA GLU A 71 -3.81 -12.36 21.01
C GLU A 71 -2.31 -12.42 20.75
N ILE A 72 -1.87 -12.73 19.52
CA ILE A 72 -0.45 -12.66 19.13
C ILE A 72 0.08 -11.24 19.32
N SER A 73 -0.70 -10.23 18.90
CA SER A 73 -0.38 -8.82 19.03
C SER A 73 -0.15 -8.42 20.49
N ALA A 74 -0.98 -8.91 21.42
CA ALA A 74 -0.82 -8.68 22.86
C ALA A 74 0.46 -9.30 23.43
N LYS A 75 0.93 -10.43 22.89
CA LYS A 75 2.19 -11.08 23.35
C LYS A 75 3.42 -10.21 23.15
N PHE A 76 3.42 -9.29 22.17
CA PHE A 76 4.52 -8.35 21.98
C PHE A 76 4.65 -7.32 23.12
N SER A 77 3.65 -7.19 24.00
CA SER A 77 3.73 -6.38 25.22
C SER A 77 4.38 -7.10 26.40
N GLU A 78 4.70 -8.38 26.29
CA GLU A 78 5.29 -9.16 27.38
C GLU A 78 6.73 -8.70 27.67
N LYS A 79 7.14 -8.79 28.94
CA LYS A 79 8.47 -8.34 29.43
C LYS A 79 9.64 -8.86 28.60
N ARG A 80 9.57 -10.11 28.13
CA ARG A 80 10.63 -10.71 27.28
C ARG A 80 10.86 -10.01 25.94
N PHE A 81 9.93 -9.15 25.50
CA PHE A 81 10.02 -8.40 24.24
C PHE A 81 10.23 -6.89 24.47
N GLU A 82 10.36 -6.42 25.71
CA GLU A 82 10.39 -4.98 26.05
C GLU A 82 11.57 -4.21 25.44
N GLN A 83 12.66 -4.90 25.10
CA GLN A 83 13.83 -4.28 24.48
C GLN A 83 13.59 -3.90 23.01
N ASP A 84 12.79 -4.68 22.31
CA ASP A 84 12.55 -4.57 20.86
C ASP A 84 11.15 -4.05 20.53
N PHE A 85 10.21 -4.07 21.47
CA PHE A 85 8.82 -3.74 21.23
C PHE A 85 8.25 -2.82 22.31
N VAL A 86 7.38 -1.91 21.87
CA VAL A 86 6.48 -1.14 22.74
C VAL A 86 5.06 -1.36 22.28
N SER A 87 4.09 -1.09 23.14
CA SER A 87 2.68 -1.19 22.79
C SER A 87 1.96 0.09 23.12
N TRP A 88 1.20 0.61 22.17
CA TRP A 88 0.41 1.82 22.33
C TRP A 88 -1.07 1.47 22.41
N LEU A 89 -1.82 2.24 23.20
CA LEU A 89 -3.27 2.10 23.27
C LEU A 89 -3.90 3.00 22.20
N VAL A 90 -4.51 2.40 21.18
CA VAL A 90 -5.22 3.11 20.12
C VAL A 90 -6.67 2.68 20.17
N ASN A 91 -7.58 3.61 20.51
CA ASN A 91 -9.01 3.33 20.66
C ASN A 91 -9.30 2.13 21.58
N GLY A 92 -8.59 2.04 22.71
CA GLY A 92 -8.73 0.92 23.65
C GLY A 92 -8.06 -0.39 23.24
N VAL A 93 -7.44 -0.46 22.06
CA VAL A 93 -6.73 -1.65 21.56
C VAL A 93 -5.22 -1.47 21.70
N ARG A 94 -4.52 -2.47 22.25
CA ARG A 94 -3.05 -2.48 22.29
C ARG A 94 -2.48 -2.81 20.92
N VAL A 95 -1.76 -1.86 20.34
CA VAL A 95 -1.09 -1.98 19.04
C VAL A 95 0.42 -2.06 19.26
N PRO A 96 1.07 -3.17 18.91
CA PRO A 96 2.50 -3.33 19.07
C PRO A 96 3.25 -2.52 18.02
N LYS A 97 4.41 -2.04 18.43
CA LYS A 97 5.36 -1.32 17.59
C LYS A 97 6.74 -1.88 17.83
N VAL A 98 7.50 -2.04 16.76
CA VAL A 98 8.90 -2.46 16.84
C VAL A 98 9.78 -1.22 17.01
N ILE A 99 10.75 -1.30 17.91
CA ILE A 99 11.74 -0.27 18.12
C ILE A 99 12.86 -0.44 17.10
N VAL A 100 13.14 0.61 16.33
CA VAL A 100 14.20 0.66 15.31
C VAL A 100 15.15 1.82 15.63
N LYS A 101 16.41 1.68 15.24
CA LYS A 101 17.42 2.73 15.42
C LYS A 101 17.53 3.57 14.15
N ARG A 102 17.43 4.89 14.29
CA ARG A 102 17.66 5.86 13.22
C ARG A 102 18.87 6.73 13.57
N MET A 103 19.80 6.85 12.62
CA MET A 103 20.90 7.82 12.73
C MET A 103 20.42 9.18 12.23
N GLU A 104 20.58 10.22 13.05
CA GLU A 104 20.26 11.61 12.73
C GLU A 104 21.53 12.44 13.00
N GLY A 105 22.36 12.61 11.96
CA GLY A 105 23.75 13.02 12.12
C GLY A 105 24.55 11.96 12.88
N ASP A 106 25.27 12.38 13.92
CA ASP A 106 26.06 11.48 14.78
C ASP A 106 25.25 10.89 15.95
N ARG A 107 23.95 11.20 16.05
CA ARG A 107 23.11 10.76 17.16
C ARG A 107 22.23 9.57 16.75
N GLU A 108 22.25 8.52 17.55
CA GLU A 108 21.31 7.39 17.44
C GLU A 108 19.99 7.74 18.14
N LYS A 109 18.88 7.64 17.42
CA LYS A 109 17.51 7.85 17.94
C LYS A 109 16.69 6.58 17.83
N ARG A 110 16.03 6.20 18.93
CA ARG A 110 15.08 5.07 18.94
C ARG A 110 13.72 5.55 18.43
N MET A 111 13.12 4.77 17.54
CA MET A 111 11.81 5.06 16.98
C MET A 111 10.87 3.87 17.06
N ALA A 112 9.58 4.12 17.28
CA ALA A 112 8.54 3.11 17.31
C ALA A 112 7.84 3.01 15.96
N VAL A 113 8.03 1.88 15.28
CA VAL A 113 7.50 1.61 13.95
C VAL A 113 6.28 0.70 14.08
N SER A 114 5.17 1.12 13.48
CA SER A 114 3.93 0.34 13.51
C SER A 114 4.02 -0.85 12.56
N PHE A 115 3.56 -2.01 13.01
CA PHE A 115 3.32 -3.15 12.13
C PHE A 115 1.92 -3.72 12.38
N LYS A 116 1.39 -4.42 11.38
CA LYS A 116 0.04 -4.99 11.42
C LYS A 116 0.10 -6.50 11.25
N LEU A 117 -0.56 -7.20 12.15
CA LEU A 117 -0.83 -8.63 12.03
C LEU A 117 -2.24 -8.79 11.45
N LEU A 118 -2.31 -9.54 10.37
CA LEU A 118 -3.55 -9.86 9.67
C LEU A 118 -3.78 -11.36 9.81
N ASP A 119 -5.01 -11.79 10.03
CA ASP A 119 -5.38 -13.19 9.96
C ASP A 119 -6.61 -13.37 9.07
N HIS A 120 -6.99 -14.63 8.82
CA HIS A 120 -8.16 -14.93 8.01
C HIS A 120 -9.50 -14.62 8.71
N TYR A 121 -9.53 -14.45 10.04
CA TYR A 121 -10.74 -14.07 10.76
C TYR A 121 -11.13 -12.62 10.49
N LEU A 122 -10.15 -11.74 10.21
CA LEU A 122 -10.40 -10.36 9.79
C LEU A 122 -11.05 -10.27 8.39
N PHE A 123 -10.88 -11.30 7.56
CA PHE A 123 -11.34 -11.31 6.18
C PHE A 123 -12.08 -12.60 5.83
N PRO A 124 -13.25 -12.89 6.45
CA PRO A 124 -13.93 -14.17 6.30
C PRO A 124 -14.28 -14.50 4.84
N ARG A 125 -14.70 -13.49 4.06
CA ARG A 125 -15.00 -13.62 2.62
C ARG A 125 -13.77 -13.90 1.76
N ARG A 126 -12.58 -13.56 2.26
CA ARG A 126 -11.29 -13.72 1.60
C ARG A 126 -10.40 -14.73 2.31
N ARG A 127 -10.98 -15.60 3.15
CA ARG A 127 -10.23 -16.59 3.94
C ARG A 127 -9.26 -17.40 3.09
N ARG A 128 -9.67 -17.79 1.88
CA ARG A 128 -8.83 -18.53 0.93
C ARG A 128 -7.53 -17.83 0.55
N TYR A 129 -7.43 -16.50 0.68
CA TYR A 129 -6.22 -15.73 0.41
C TYR A 129 -5.35 -15.54 1.66
N TYR A 130 -5.98 -15.46 2.83
CA TYR A 130 -5.28 -15.18 4.09
C TYR A 130 -4.93 -16.45 4.87
N ASP A 131 -5.41 -17.60 4.42
CA ASP A 131 -5.03 -18.92 4.91
C ASP A 131 -4.12 -19.62 3.89
N PHE A 132 -2.82 -19.62 4.16
CA PHE A 132 -1.83 -20.20 3.27
C PHE A 132 -1.87 -21.73 3.20
N ASP A 133 -2.63 -22.39 4.07
CA ASP A 133 -2.81 -23.84 4.00
C ASP A 133 -3.89 -24.25 2.99
N LEU A 134 -4.80 -23.32 2.62
CA LEU A 134 -5.94 -23.58 1.73
C LEU A 134 -5.61 -23.47 0.24
N ASP A 135 -4.68 -22.60 -0.16
CA ASP A 135 -4.26 -22.44 -1.56
C ASP A 135 -2.75 -22.63 -1.70
N ARG A 136 -2.33 -23.90 -1.79
CA ARG A 136 -0.92 -24.28 -1.93
C ARG A 136 -0.28 -23.79 -3.24
N GLY A 137 -1.09 -23.45 -4.24
CA GLY A 137 -0.60 -22.93 -5.53
C GLY A 137 -0.44 -21.41 -5.51
N GLY A 138 -1.42 -20.70 -4.96
CA GLY A 138 -1.48 -19.23 -4.97
C GLY A 138 -0.86 -18.54 -3.76
N ASN A 139 -0.84 -19.16 -2.58
CA ASN A 139 -0.45 -18.52 -1.32
C ASN A 139 0.95 -18.99 -0.82
N GLN A 140 1.86 -19.30 -1.74
CA GLN A 140 3.16 -19.85 -1.35
C GLN A 140 4.00 -18.83 -0.58
N ARG A 141 4.71 -19.35 0.43
CA ARG A 141 5.67 -18.57 1.21
C ARG A 141 7.07 -18.80 0.67
N VAL A 142 7.71 -17.73 0.21
CA VAL A 142 9.10 -17.73 -0.24
C VAL A 142 10.00 -17.42 0.95
N ILE A 143 11.07 -18.20 1.11
CA ILE A 143 12.09 -17.96 2.13
C ILE A 143 13.12 -16.98 1.56
N TRP A 144 13.41 -15.96 2.34
CA TRP A 144 14.26 -14.85 1.95
C TRP A 144 15.39 -14.65 2.95
N GLY A 145 16.62 -14.43 2.48
CA GLY A 145 17.75 -14.05 3.32
C GLY A 145 17.79 -12.54 3.53
N LEU A 146 17.64 -12.07 4.77
CA LEU A 146 17.70 -10.66 5.14
C LEU A 146 18.60 -10.49 6.37
N SER A 147 19.73 -9.82 6.21
CA SER A 147 20.72 -9.59 7.29
C SER A 147 21.09 -10.88 8.04
N GLY A 148 21.35 -11.96 7.31
CA GLY A 148 21.67 -13.29 7.86
C GLY A 148 20.47 -14.04 8.46
N LYS A 149 19.27 -13.45 8.49
CA LYS A 149 18.04 -14.08 8.98
C LYS A 149 17.20 -14.59 7.81
N ARG A 150 16.54 -15.74 8.01
CA ARG A 150 15.52 -16.24 7.08
C ARG A 150 14.16 -15.62 7.41
N VAL A 151 13.60 -14.88 6.47
CA VAL A 151 12.28 -14.25 6.56
C VAL A 151 11.33 -14.93 5.57
N ARG A 152 10.05 -15.04 5.91
CA ARG A 152 9.02 -15.63 5.03
C ARG A 152 8.19 -14.52 4.40
N LEU A 153 8.13 -14.45 3.08
CA LEU A 153 7.32 -13.51 2.30
C LEU A 153 6.22 -14.28 1.56
N LEU A 154 5.08 -13.64 1.31
CA LEU A 154 4.12 -14.17 0.34
C LEU A 154 4.67 -13.96 -1.07
N ASN A 155 4.44 -14.93 -1.95
CA ASN A 155 4.93 -14.87 -3.33
C ASN A 155 4.39 -13.63 -4.08
N ALA A 156 5.12 -13.21 -5.12
CA ALA A 156 4.76 -12.04 -5.92
C ALA A 156 3.35 -12.15 -6.56
N PRO A 157 2.92 -13.32 -7.09
CA PRO A 157 1.55 -13.51 -7.58
C PRO A 157 0.46 -13.16 -6.56
N TRP A 158 0.62 -13.60 -5.32
CA TRP A 158 -0.33 -13.28 -4.24
C TRP A 158 -0.34 -11.79 -3.94
N LEU A 159 0.84 -11.18 -3.81
CA LEU A 159 0.96 -9.75 -3.55
C LEU A 159 0.28 -8.92 -4.65
N LEU A 160 0.42 -9.34 -5.91
CA LEU A 160 -0.21 -8.68 -7.07
C LEU A 160 -1.74 -8.72 -6.99
N ARG A 161 -2.33 -9.89 -6.74
CA ARG A 161 -3.79 -10.03 -6.55
C ARG A 161 -4.31 -9.11 -5.44
N GLN A 162 -3.70 -9.19 -4.26
CA GLN A 162 -4.14 -8.41 -3.11
C GLN A 162 -3.95 -6.91 -3.31
N LYS A 163 -2.92 -6.50 -4.04
CA LYS A 163 -2.69 -5.09 -4.36
C LYS A 163 -3.75 -4.53 -5.31
N ILE A 164 -4.14 -5.28 -6.34
CA ILE A 164 -5.22 -4.89 -7.27
C ILE A 164 -6.57 -4.80 -6.52
N LEU A 165 -6.87 -5.79 -5.67
CA LEU A 165 -8.06 -5.73 -4.81
C LEU A 165 -8.05 -4.48 -3.91
N ALA A 166 -6.95 -4.23 -3.21
CA ALA A 166 -6.80 -3.07 -2.33
C ALA A 166 -6.93 -1.74 -3.10
N TRP A 167 -6.40 -1.64 -4.32
CA TRP A 167 -6.55 -0.47 -5.18
C TRP A 167 -8.04 -0.20 -5.49
N GLY A 168 -8.81 -1.26 -5.80
CA GLY A 168 -10.23 -1.17 -6.13
C GLY A 168 -11.13 -0.74 -4.96
N GLU A 169 -10.70 -1.00 -3.72
CA GLU A 169 -11.40 -0.63 -2.49
C GLU A 169 -11.09 0.78 -1.99
N ARG A 170 -9.87 1.25 -2.23
CA ARG A 170 -9.42 2.57 -1.75
C ARG A 170 -10.16 3.67 -2.49
N LYS A 171 -10.53 4.72 -1.78
CA LYS A 171 -11.15 5.93 -2.36
C LYS A 171 -10.15 7.06 -2.56
N ASP A 172 -9.08 7.05 -1.77
CA ASP A 172 -8.05 8.07 -1.80
C ASP A 172 -7.15 7.94 -3.04
N VAL A 173 -7.10 9.00 -3.84
CA VAL A 173 -6.36 9.05 -5.11
C VAL A 173 -4.86 8.89 -4.87
N GLN A 174 -4.32 9.54 -3.84
CA GLN A 174 -2.88 9.49 -3.55
C GLN A 174 -2.43 8.08 -3.15
N THR A 175 -3.26 7.37 -2.40
CA THR A 175 -3.01 5.99 -2.00
C THR A 175 -3.17 5.03 -3.18
N ARG A 176 -4.17 5.24 -4.05
CA ARG A 176 -4.31 4.48 -5.31
C ARG A 176 -3.09 4.65 -6.21
N TRP A 177 -2.55 5.85 -6.33
CA TRP A 177 -1.34 6.09 -7.12
C TRP A 177 -0.14 5.29 -6.61
N LYS A 178 0.05 5.21 -5.28
CA LYS A 178 1.07 4.34 -4.67
C LYS A 178 0.84 2.86 -5.00
N ASP A 179 -0.41 2.42 -5.06
CA ASP A 179 -0.72 1.05 -5.46
C ASP A 179 -0.44 0.80 -6.94
N VAL A 180 -0.65 1.78 -7.84
CA VAL A 180 -0.28 1.64 -9.26
C VAL A 180 1.22 1.37 -9.40
N VAL A 181 2.07 2.12 -8.68
CA VAL A 181 3.52 1.90 -8.67
C VAL A 181 3.87 0.50 -8.15
N ASP A 182 3.24 0.09 -7.04
CA ASP A 182 3.45 -1.24 -6.46
C ASP A 182 2.98 -2.37 -7.41
N ILE A 183 1.86 -2.18 -8.12
CA ILE A 183 1.30 -3.15 -9.08
C ILE A 183 2.24 -3.32 -10.27
N LYS A 184 2.74 -2.22 -10.84
CA LYS A 184 3.69 -2.28 -11.96
C LYS A 184 4.95 -3.05 -11.58
N ALA A 185 5.58 -2.70 -10.46
CA ALA A 185 6.75 -3.40 -9.96
C ALA A 185 6.48 -4.90 -9.77
N LEU A 186 5.32 -5.26 -9.22
CA LEU A 186 4.92 -6.66 -9.05
C LEU A 186 4.70 -7.39 -10.38
N CYS A 187 4.15 -6.73 -11.41
CA CYS A 187 4.05 -7.30 -12.75
C CYS A 187 5.43 -7.61 -13.32
N ASP A 188 6.38 -6.67 -13.24
CA ASP A 188 7.76 -6.87 -13.71
C ASP A 188 8.44 -8.04 -12.98
N ILE A 189 8.25 -8.13 -11.65
CA ILE A 189 8.77 -9.24 -10.83
C ILE A 189 8.16 -10.59 -11.25
N VAL A 190 6.83 -10.64 -11.43
CA VAL A 190 6.12 -11.86 -11.84
C VAL A 190 6.59 -12.32 -13.22
N GLU A 191 6.80 -11.38 -14.15
CA GLU A 191 7.33 -11.65 -15.49
C GLU A 191 8.75 -12.22 -15.44
N VAL A 192 9.66 -11.60 -14.67
CA VAL A 192 11.03 -12.10 -14.48
C VAL A 192 11.05 -13.49 -13.85
N GLN A 193 10.12 -13.77 -12.93
CA GLN A 193 9.95 -15.11 -12.34
C GLN A 193 9.34 -16.13 -13.31
N LYS A 194 8.98 -15.73 -14.54
CA LYS A 194 8.27 -16.55 -15.53
C LYS A 194 6.98 -17.14 -14.97
N MET A 195 6.33 -16.40 -14.07
CA MET A 195 5.06 -16.76 -13.47
C MET A 195 3.93 -16.01 -14.15
N ARG A 196 2.69 -16.51 -13.98
CA ARG A 196 1.48 -15.79 -14.39
C ARG A 196 0.43 -15.87 -13.30
N VAL A 197 -0.29 -14.77 -13.10
CA VAL A 197 -1.34 -14.66 -12.09
C VAL A 197 -2.70 -14.84 -12.75
N LYS A 198 -3.44 -15.84 -12.28
CA LYS A 198 -4.84 -16.06 -12.69
C LYS A 198 -5.79 -15.39 -11.71
N PHE A 199 -6.84 -14.76 -12.22
CA PHE A 199 -7.91 -14.14 -11.42
C PHE A 199 -9.16 -15.01 -11.61
N TRP A 200 -9.75 -15.49 -10.51
CA TRP A 200 -10.76 -16.55 -10.58
C TRP A 200 -12.15 -16.11 -10.14
N ASP A 201 -12.25 -15.23 -9.15
CA ASP A 201 -13.56 -14.75 -8.70
C ASP A 201 -13.97 -13.44 -9.38
N GLU A 202 -15.27 -13.16 -9.31
CA GLU A 202 -15.87 -11.97 -9.90
C GLU A 202 -15.35 -10.67 -9.27
N GLU A 203 -15.02 -10.68 -7.98
CA GLU A 203 -14.50 -9.52 -7.26
C GLU A 203 -13.10 -9.12 -7.79
N GLU A 204 -12.22 -10.11 -7.94
CA GLU A 204 -10.89 -10.03 -8.52
C GLU A 204 -10.95 -9.50 -9.97
N VAL A 205 -11.81 -10.12 -10.80
CA VAL A 205 -11.98 -9.74 -12.20
C VAL A 205 -12.49 -8.31 -12.33
N GLU A 206 -13.47 -7.90 -11.51
CA GLU A 206 -14.03 -6.55 -11.52
C GLU A 206 -13.05 -5.51 -10.98
N ALA A 207 -12.26 -5.83 -9.95
CA ALA A 207 -11.19 -4.96 -9.48
C ALA A 207 -10.12 -4.73 -10.55
N LEU A 208 -9.70 -5.81 -11.24
CA LEU A 208 -8.74 -5.73 -12.33
C LEU A 208 -9.28 -4.95 -13.54
N ARG A 209 -10.55 -5.16 -13.90
CA ARG A 209 -11.21 -4.41 -14.98
C ARG A 209 -11.20 -2.92 -14.69
N ARG A 210 -11.66 -2.52 -13.49
CA ARG A 210 -11.62 -1.12 -13.06
C ARG A 210 -10.20 -0.57 -13.05
N PHE A 211 -9.23 -1.34 -12.58
CA PHE A 211 -7.82 -0.94 -12.60
C PHE A 211 -7.34 -0.65 -14.03
N ALA A 212 -7.52 -1.59 -14.95
CA ALA A 212 -7.08 -1.46 -16.33
C ALA A 212 -7.76 -0.28 -17.07
N THR A 213 -9.02 0.03 -16.76
CA THR A 213 -9.73 1.16 -17.37
C THR A 213 -9.30 2.53 -16.81
N ASN A 214 -8.92 2.60 -15.53
CA ASN A 214 -8.60 3.86 -14.87
C ASN A 214 -7.12 4.24 -14.92
N VAL A 215 -6.25 3.28 -15.20
CA VAL A 215 -4.82 3.52 -15.35
C VAL A 215 -4.53 3.82 -16.82
N HIS A 216 -4.03 5.03 -17.12
CA HIS A 216 -3.67 5.48 -18.48
C HIS A 216 -2.39 4.80 -19.00
N GLU A 217 -2.29 3.49 -18.85
CA GLU A 217 -1.19 2.67 -19.33
C GLU A 217 -1.71 1.71 -20.38
N ASP A 218 -0.83 1.25 -21.26
CA ASP A 218 -1.19 0.19 -22.20
C ASP A 218 -1.53 -1.09 -21.42
N PRO A 219 -2.78 -1.62 -21.54
CA PRO A 219 -3.15 -2.87 -20.88
C PRO A 219 -2.26 -4.05 -21.24
N THR A 220 -1.53 -4.01 -22.36
CA THR A 220 -0.59 -5.06 -22.76
C THR A 220 0.52 -5.29 -21.73
N VAL A 221 0.95 -4.24 -21.01
CA VAL A 221 1.96 -4.34 -19.94
C VAL A 221 1.49 -5.28 -18.82
N PHE A 222 0.19 -5.30 -18.53
CA PHE A 222 -0.35 -6.19 -17.49
C PHE A 222 -0.57 -7.63 -17.99
N ARG A 223 -0.69 -7.84 -19.30
CA ARG A 223 -0.99 -9.17 -19.88
C ARG A 223 0.18 -10.16 -19.81
N THR A 224 1.41 -9.67 -19.70
CA THR A 224 2.60 -10.53 -19.53
C THR A 224 2.54 -11.25 -18.18
N ALA A 225 2.20 -10.52 -17.11
CA ALA A 225 2.12 -11.04 -15.75
C ALA A 225 0.74 -11.62 -15.37
N ILE A 226 -0.35 -11.16 -16.00
CA ILE A 226 -1.73 -11.50 -15.60
C ILE A 226 -2.47 -12.26 -16.72
N ASP A 227 -3.04 -13.40 -16.36
CA ASP A 227 -3.93 -14.20 -17.20
C ASP A 227 -5.39 -14.02 -16.74
N CYS A 228 -6.06 -13.02 -17.31
CA CYS A 228 -7.47 -12.71 -17.04
C CYS A 228 -8.14 -12.13 -18.30
N PRO A 229 -8.56 -12.98 -19.25
CA PRO A 229 -9.16 -12.51 -20.51
C PRO A 229 -10.47 -11.75 -20.32
N GLN A 230 -11.19 -11.98 -19.22
CA GLN A 230 -12.46 -11.31 -18.90
C GLN A 230 -12.28 -9.82 -18.53
N ALA A 231 -11.10 -9.44 -18.04
CA ALA A 231 -10.78 -8.07 -17.66
C ALA A 231 -9.85 -7.39 -18.68
N LEU A 232 -8.85 -8.12 -19.18
CA LEU A 232 -7.81 -7.57 -20.06
C LEU A 232 -8.04 -7.86 -21.54
N GLY A 233 -9.07 -8.63 -21.90
CA GLY A 233 -9.26 -9.16 -23.24
C GLY A 233 -8.34 -10.36 -23.54
N PRO A 234 -8.56 -11.07 -24.66
CA PRO A 234 -7.77 -12.24 -25.02
C PRO A 234 -6.28 -11.90 -25.21
N TRP A 235 -5.39 -12.73 -24.65
CA TRP A 235 -3.95 -12.49 -24.62
C TRP A 235 -3.29 -12.48 -26.01
N TRP A 236 -3.89 -13.11 -27.02
CA TRP A 236 -3.38 -13.12 -28.40
C TRP A 236 -3.76 -11.88 -29.21
N LYS A 237 -4.65 -11.01 -28.70
CA LYS A 237 -4.96 -9.71 -29.30
C LYS A 237 -4.06 -8.61 -28.73
N VAL A 238 -2.77 -8.86 -28.56
CA VAL A 238 -1.80 -7.78 -28.40
C VAL A 238 -1.68 -7.16 -29.80
N PRO A 239 -2.11 -5.90 -30.02
CA PRO A 239 -1.82 -5.25 -31.27
C PRO A 239 -0.31 -5.31 -31.43
N LEU A 240 0.18 -5.99 -32.48
CA LEU A 240 1.56 -5.83 -32.91
C LEU A 240 1.78 -4.32 -32.97
N SER A 241 2.63 -3.81 -32.08
CA SER A 241 2.91 -2.39 -31.95
C SER A 241 3.01 -1.81 -33.35
N HIS A 242 2.08 -0.93 -33.70
CA HIS A 242 2.15 -0.20 -34.96
C HIS A 242 3.51 0.48 -34.95
N SER A 243 4.47 -0.11 -35.69
CA SER A 243 5.65 0.60 -36.11
C SER A 243 5.10 1.80 -36.86
N SER A 244 5.12 2.97 -36.23
CA SER A 244 4.83 4.20 -36.91
C SER A 244 5.60 4.17 -38.23
N PRO A 245 4.94 4.30 -39.40
CA PRO A 245 5.67 4.36 -40.65
C PRO A 245 6.74 5.45 -40.49
N PRO A 246 7.98 5.23 -40.95
CA PRO A 246 9.07 6.18 -40.75
C PRO A 246 8.67 7.52 -41.37
N LEU A 247 8.20 8.44 -40.53
CA LEU A 247 7.80 9.79 -40.90
C LEU A 247 9.05 10.66 -40.91
N ASN A 248 9.92 10.44 -41.90
CA ASN A 248 10.89 11.40 -42.43
C ASN A 248 11.81 10.72 -43.45
N GLN A 249 11.35 10.58 -44.69
CA GLN A 249 12.26 10.65 -45.82
C GLN A 249 12.25 12.10 -46.30
N GLN A 250 13.07 12.95 -45.68
CA GLN A 250 13.39 14.23 -46.32
C GLN A 250 14.31 13.95 -47.51
N PRO A 251 13.98 14.44 -48.72
CA PRO A 251 14.85 14.27 -49.87
C PRO A 251 16.16 15.05 -49.69
N THR A 252 17.27 14.33 -49.71
CA THR A 252 18.62 14.87 -49.72
C THR A 252 18.81 15.74 -50.96
N ARG A 253 18.87 17.07 -50.80
CA ARG A 253 19.31 17.98 -51.87
C ARG A 253 20.82 17.82 -52.05
N ASN A 254 21.23 17.26 -53.18
CA ASN A 254 22.61 17.32 -53.67
C ASN A 254 22.97 18.78 -53.97
N ILE A 255 23.98 19.32 -53.29
CA ILE A 255 24.59 20.61 -53.63
C ILE A 255 25.96 20.32 -54.23
N SER A 256 26.06 20.49 -55.55
CA SER A 256 27.33 20.46 -56.28
C SER A 256 28.15 21.72 -56.00
N SER A 257 29.43 21.51 -55.77
CA SER A 257 30.50 22.48 -55.56
C SER A 257 30.82 23.31 -56.80
N ILE A 258 31.10 24.61 -56.61
CA ILE A 258 31.98 25.41 -57.49
C ILE A 258 32.91 26.25 -56.59
N PRO A 259 34.22 26.34 -56.88
CA PRO A 259 35.15 27.18 -56.15
C PRO A 259 35.37 28.52 -56.86
N THR A 260 35.42 29.63 -56.11
CA THR A 260 36.09 30.85 -56.59
C THR A 260 36.70 31.63 -55.43
N SER A 261 37.92 32.07 -55.66
CA SER A 261 38.83 32.72 -54.72
C SER A 261 38.55 34.21 -54.49
N ALA A 262 39.13 34.69 -53.38
CA ALA A 262 39.67 36.03 -53.11
C ALA A 262 38.78 37.12 -52.47
N ALA A 263 39.15 37.40 -51.22
CA ALA A 263 39.44 38.70 -50.59
C ALA A 263 38.33 39.71 -50.22
N THR A 264 38.51 40.19 -48.98
CA THR A 264 38.17 41.50 -48.38
C THR A 264 36.84 41.74 -47.67
N SER A 265 37.00 42.33 -46.48
CA SER A 265 36.07 43.06 -45.59
C SER A 265 35.21 42.25 -44.60
N SER A 266 35.48 42.55 -43.33
CA SER A 266 34.86 42.03 -42.12
C SER A 266 33.47 42.65 -41.90
N ILE A 267 32.44 41.84 -42.09
CA ILE A 267 31.09 42.09 -41.56
C ILE A 267 30.70 40.80 -40.82
N PRO A 268 30.20 40.86 -39.58
CA PRO A 268 29.82 39.66 -38.83
C PRO A 268 28.66 38.96 -39.54
N GLN A 269 28.97 37.87 -40.23
CA GLN A 269 27.99 36.97 -40.83
C GLN A 269 27.28 36.21 -39.72
N TYR A 270 25.96 36.39 -39.64
CA TYR A 270 25.09 35.56 -38.80
C TYR A 270 25.19 34.11 -39.28
N GLN A 271 25.85 33.26 -38.50
CA GLN A 271 25.83 31.82 -38.71
C GLN A 271 24.58 31.25 -38.03
N PRO A 272 23.66 30.62 -38.79
CA PRO A 272 22.53 29.94 -38.18
C PRO A 272 23.02 28.76 -37.33
N PRO A 273 22.35 28.46 -36.21
CA PRO A 273 22.76 27.39 -35.29
C PRO A 273 22.81 26.04 -36.02
N ARG A 274 23.89 25.28 -35.81
CA ARG A 274 24.13 24.01 -36.52
C ARG A 274 23.36 22.83 -35.94
N ASN A 275 22.89 22.95 -34.70
CA ASN A 275 22.09 21.95 -34.04
C ASN A 275 21.11 22.60 -33.04
N GLN A 276 20.16 21.81 -32.54
CA GLN A 276 19.13 22.31 -31.62
C GLN A 276 19.68 22.79 -30.27
N LEU A 277 20.82 22.26 -29.81
CA LEU A 277 21.44 22.67 -28.56
C LEU A 277 21.95 24.12 -28.62
N GLU A 278 22.47 24.56 -29.77
CA GLU A 278 22.89 25.95 -30.01
C GLU A 278 21.71 26.93 -30.15
N ALA A 279 20.51 26.44 -30.48
CA ALA A 279 19.32 27.27 -30.62
C ALA A 279 18.60 27.52 -29.27
N MET A 280 19.08 26.95 -28.16
CA MET A 280 18.49 27.16 -26.85
C MET A 280 18.95 28.50 -26.24
N PRO A 281 18.04 29.33 -25.72
CA PRO A 281 18.42 30.52 -24.98
C PRO A 281 19.23 30.15 -23.73
N PRO A 282 20.23 30.96 -23.32
CA PRO A 282 21.01 30.69 -22.14
C PRO A 282 20.10 30.60 -20.90
N PRO A 283 20.37 29.67 -19.95
CA PRO A 283 19.56 29.52 -18.77
C PRO A 283 19.62 30.79 -17.91
N LEU A 284 18.47 31.43 -17.72
CA LEU A 284 18.31 32.54 -16.79
C LEU A 284 18.67 32.07 -15.37
N ALA A 285 19.47 32.88 -14.67
CA ALA A 285 19.96 32.60 -13.32
C ALA A 285 18.83 32.20 -12.33
N PRO A 286 19.14 31.38 -11.31
CA PRO A 286 18.13 30.90 -10.37
C PRO A 286 17.61 32.04 -9.47
N MET A 287 16.29 32.23 -9.48
CA MET A 287 15.59 33.11 -8.54
C MET A 287 15.48 32.46 -7.16
N PRO A 288 15.63 33.21 -6.06
CA PRO A 288 15.51 32.69 -4.70
C PRO A 288 14.05 32.39 -4.33
N THR A 289 13.82 31.22 -3.74
CA THR A 289 12.53 30.76 -3.22
C THR A 289 12.13 31.54 -1.97
N THR A 290 11.08 32.35 -2.07
CA THR A 290 10.46 33.00 -0.90
C THR A 290 9.08 32.40 -0.62
N LEU A 291 8.88 32.08 0.66
CA LEU A 291 7.69 31.60 1.37
C LEU A 291 6.34 32.14 0.86
N VAL A 292 5.35 31.24 0.72
CA VAL A 292 3.93 31.62 0.74
C VAL A 292 3.19 30.80 1.79
N LEU A 293 2.68 31.55 2.77
CA LEU A 293 1.88 31.22 3.92
C LEU A 293 0.39 31.37 3.58
N GLY A 294 -0.44 30.44 4.04
CA GLY A 294 -1.88 30.66 4.29
C GLY A 294 -2.84 30.08 3.25
N HIS A 295 -3.74 29.20 3.70
CA HIS A 295 -5.18 29.27 3.43
C HIS A 295 -5.96 28.53 4.54
N PRO A 296 -7.21 28.95 4.84
CA PRO A 296 -7.87 28.69 6.11
C PRO A 296 -8.78 27.45 6.12
N GLN A 297 -9.17 27.16 7.35
CA GLN A 297 -9.93 26.07 7.94
C GLN A 297 -11.41 25.99 7.47
N GLN A 298 -12.04 24.83 7.76
CA GLN A 298 -13.50 24.55 7.94
C GLN A 298 -14.24 23.90 6.73
N GLN A 299 -15.13 22.91 6.87
CA GLN A 299 -15.94 22.42 8.00
C GLN A 299 -16.04 20.87 8.01
N PHE A 300 -15.88 20.26 9.19
CA PHE A 300 -16.13 18.84 9.44
C PHE A 300 -17.60 18.62 9.82
N LEU A 301 -18.30 17.70 9.12
CA LEU A 301 -19.59 17.16 9.55
C LEU A 301 -19.38 16.00 10.53
N SER A 302 -19.08 16.33 11.79
CA SER A 302 -18.88 15.36 12.87
C SER A 302 -20.17 14.63 13.32
N ALA A 303 -21.35 15.07 12.85
CA ALA A 303 -22.64 14.54 13.26
C ALA A 303 -23.10 13.27 12.49
N LEU A 304 -22.42 12.86 11.42
CA LEU A 304 -22.86 11.74 10.58
C LEU A 304 -22.17 10.39 10.87
N ARG A 305 -21.22 10.33 11.82
CA ARG A 305 -20.50 9.08 12.13
C ARG A 305 -20.13 8.97 13.61
N HIS A 306 -21.12 8.86 14.48
CA HIS A 306 -20.94 8.18 15.77
C HIS A 306 -21.31 6.71 15.59
N PRO A 307 -20.39 5.74 15.73
CA PRO A 307 -20.74 4.34 15.81
C PRO A 307 -21.08 4.02 17.27
N VAL A 308 -22.33 4.25 17.64
CA VAL A 308 -22.88 3.77 18.92
C VAL A 308 -24.02 2.80 18.57
N PHE A 309 -23.68 1.52 18.69
CA PHE A 309 -24.53 0.31 18.74
C PHE A 309 -25.54 0.04 17.63
N PHE A 310 -25.21 -0.92 16.74
CA PHE A 310 -26.20 -1.89 16.23
C PHE A 310 -25.51 -3.25 16.04
N THR A 311 -25.70 -4.15 17.01
CA THR A 311 -25.60 -5.61 16.79
C THR A 311 -27.01 -6.15 16.60
N ASP A 312 -27.17 -7.27 15.89
CA ASP A 312 -28.43 -7.92 15.47
C ASP A 312 -29.37 -8.41 16.61
N ARG A 313 -29.31 -7.82 17.81
CA ARG A 313 -30.18 -8.14 18.96
C ARG A 313 -31.04 -6.97 19.46
N PHE A 314 -31.05 -5.82 18.78
CA PHE A 314 -31.92 -4.67 19.13
C PHE A 314 -32.92 -4.39 17.99
N MET A 315 -34.18 -4.82 18.14
CA MET A 315 -35.25 -4.51 17.17
C MET A 315 -36.32 -3.53 17.69
N LYS A 316 -36.13 -2.90 18.86
CA LYS A 316 -37.09 -1.89 19.34
C LYS A 316 -36.38 -0.69 19.95
N ALA A 317 -36.72 0.50 19.46
CA ALA A 317 -36.28 1.76 20.06
C ALA A 317 -36.85 1.85 21.49
N PRO A 318 -36.13 2.50 22.43
CA PRO A 318 -36.64 2.77 23.77
C PRO A 318 -38.00 3.48 23.72
N PRO A 319 -38.91 3.22 24.67
CA PRO A 319 -40.16 3.96 24.77
C PRO A 319 -39.86 5.46 24.94
N GLY A 320 -40.43 6.30 24.07
CA GLY A 320 -40.31 7.77 24.16
C GLY A 320 -39.74 8.47 22.92
N VAL A 321 -39.20 7.75 21.93
CA VAL A 321 -38.57 8.38 20.76
C VAL A 321 -39.59 8.96 19.74
N ASN A 322 -40.87 8.57 19.80
CA ASN A 322 -41.91 9.03 18.84
C ASN A 322 -43.01 9.90 19.47
N THR A 323 -42.91 10.24 20.74
CA THR A 323 -43.89 11.11 21.41
C THR A 323 -43.19 12.42 21.74
N GLY A 324 -43.56 13.51 21.05
CA GLY A 324 -42.96 14.83 21.16
C GLY A 324 -43.15 15.53 22.52
N GLY A 325 -42.70 14.88 23.60
CA GLY A 325 -42.66 15.39 24.96
C GLY A 325 -41.22 15.33 25.49
N GLY A 326 -40.67 16.50 25.83
CA GLY A 326 -39.24 16.71 26.13
C GLY A 326 -38.75 16.10 27.44
N ILE A 327 -38.49 14.79 27.45
CA ILE A 327 -37.69 14.14 28.49
C ILE A 327 -36.57 13.34 27.82
N THR A 328 -35.32 13.66 28.16
CA THR A 328 -34.12 13.06 27.56
C THR A 328 -33.93 11.61 28.04
N PRO A 329 -33.73 10.62 27.13
CA PRO A 329 -33.75 9.19 27.45
C PRO A 329 -32.45 8.66 28.09
N VAL A 330 -31.58 9.53 28.60
CA VAL A 330 -30.23 9.13 29.07
C VAL A 330 -30.25 8.60 30.51
N ALA A 331 -31.36 8.75 31.26
CA ALA A 331 -31.37 8.48 32.69
C ALA A 331 -31.94 7.12 33.15
N THR A 332 -32.52 6.28 32.28
CA THR A 332 -33.30 5.11 32.73
C THR A 332 -32.65 3.73 32.54
N GLY A 333 -31.41 3.65 32.04
CA GLY A 333 -30.67 2.39 31.95
C GLY A 333 -31.19 1.41 30.89
N TYR A 334 -30.34 0.47 30.47
CA TYR A 334 -30.65 -0.51 29.43
C TYR A 334 -31.50 -1.66 29.99
N VAL A 335 -32.58 -2.01 29.30
CA VAL A 335 -33.39 -3.22 29.59
C VAL A 335 -32.93 -4.34 28.66
N TYR A 336 -32.52 -5.47 29.23
CA TYR A 336 -32.13 -6.67 28.49
C TYR A 336 -33.33 -7.62 28.32
N ASN A 337 -33.26 -8.55 27.35
CA ASN A 337 -34.36 -9.46 26.95
C ASN A 337 -34.83 -10.43 28.06
N ASP A 338 -34.12 -10.50 29.17
CA ASP A 338 -34.43 -11.27 30.37
C ASP A 338 -35.28 -10.49 31.39
N GLY A 339 -35.66 -9.24 31.09
CA GLY A 339 -36.59 -8.45 31.91
C GLY A 339 -35.97 -7.87 33.20
N VAL A 340 -34.67 -8.09 33.42
CA VAL A 340 -33.98 -7.65 34.64
C VAL A 340 -33.40 -6.25 34.45
N GLN A 341 -33.95 -5.26 35.17
CA GLN A 341 -33.32 -3.96 35.32
C GLN A 341 -32.17 -4.05 36.33
N ARG A 342 -30.95 -3.67 35.92
CA ARG A 342 -29.81 -3.56 36.83
C ARG A 342 -29.56 -2.10 37.14
N SER A 343 -29.74 -1.73 38.42
CA SER A 343 -29.35 -0.42 38.93
C SER A 343 -27.82 -0.27 38.93
N ILE A 344 -27.36 0.98 38.79
CA ILE A 344 -25.94 1.38 38.78
C ILE A 344 -25.23 1.01 40.10
N ASP A 345 -25.98 0.77 41.19
CA ASP A 345 -25.43 0.41 42.50
C ASP A 345 -25.19 -1.10 42.70
N GLY A 346 -25.31 -1.91 41.65
CA GLY A 346 -24.93 -3.34 41.69
C GLY A 346 -25.81 -4.25 42.57
N SER A 347 -26.91 -3.74 43.12
CA SER A 347 -27.89 -4.55 43.86
C SER A 347 -29.03 -4.97 42.93
N ALA A 348 -29.21 -6.29 42.78
CA ALA A 348 -30.37 -6.86 42.13
C ALA A 348 -31.55 -6.84 43.12
N ARG A 349 -32.66 -6.18 42.76
CA ARG A 349 -33.95 -6.39 43.41
C ARG A 349 -34.74 -7.39 42.58
N LEU A 350 -35.27 -8.41 43.25
CA LEU A 350 -36.25 -9.35 42.69
C LEU A 350 -37.60 -8.65 42.51
#